data_AF-A0A0F6QS18-F1
#
_entry.id   AF-A0A0F6QS18-F1
#
_cell.length_a   1.000
_cell.length_b   1.000
_cell.length_c   1.000
_cell.angle_alpha   90.00
_cell.angle_beta   90.00
_cell.angle_gamma   90.00
#
_symmetry.space_group_name_H-M   'P 1'
#
loop_
_entity.id
_entity.type
_entity.pdbx_description
1 polymer ?
#
loop_
_entity_poly.entity_id
_entity_poly.type
_entity_poly.pdbx_seq_one_letter_code
_entity_poly.pdbx_strand_id
1 'polypeptide(L)'
;RYDCFFLWVDVSVSVLYDYLSKRVDQMMESGMFEELASFYNPRNSRSTIRTGIHRAIGVPEFDRYFGVYPPEKRHNVFEWDQARKAAYEEAVHEIKDNTWRLAKKQIERIMMLRSSGWEIHRLD
;
A
#
# COMPACT_ATOMS: atom_id res chain seq x y z
N ARG A 1 15.69 -28.09 4.89
CA ARG A 1 14.90 -27.76 6.09
C ARG A 1 15.90 -27.32 7.15
N TYR A 2 15.63 -26.23 7.85
CA TYR A 2 16.56 -25.64 8.82
C TYR A 2 15.98 -25.73 10.22
N ASP A 3 16.85 -25.63 11.22
CA ASP A 3 16.45 -25.36 12.60
C ASP A 3 16.16 -23.86 12.71
N CYS A 4 14.87 -23.53 12.78
CA CYS A 4 14.40 -22.16 12.68
C CYS A 4 13.89 -21.69 14.02
N PHE A 5 14.31 -20.48 14.41
CA PHE A 5 13.78 -19.76 15.55
C PHE A 5 12.92 -18.60 15.05
N PHE A 6 11.59 -18.66 15.27
CA PHE A 6 10.67 -17.64 14.74
C PHE A 6 10.34 -16.58 15.79
N LEU A 7 10.71 -15.34 15.47
CA LEU A 7 10.32 -14.15 16.23
C LEU A 7 9.16 -13.45 15.51
N TRP A 8 8.11 -13.13 16.26
CA TRP A 8 7.00 -12.32 15.77
C TRP A 8 6.91 -11.03 16.57
N VAL A 9 7.21 -9.92 15.90
CA VAL A 9 6.96 -8.56 16.41
C VAL A 9 5.47 -8.27 16.29
N ASP A 10 4.79 -8.28 17.42
CA ASP A 10 3.37 -8.02 17.58
C ASP A 10 3.16 -6.62 18.15
N VAL A 11 2.03 -6.01 17.83
CA VAL A 11 1.60 -4.72 18.36
C VAL A 11 0.08 -4.73 18.45
N SER A 12 -0.49 -3.94 19.36
CA SER A 12 -1.94 -3.87 19.45
C SER A 12 -2.58 -3.38 18.14
N VAL A 13 -3.76 -3.93 17.82
CA VAL A 13 -4.49 -3.64 16.58
C VAL A 13 -4.77 -2.14 16.39
N SER A 14 -5.13 -1.43 17.45
CA SER A 14 -5.39 0.01 17.40
C SER A 14 -4.12 0.80 17.07
N VAL A 15 -3.01 0.51 17.76
CA VAL A 15 -1.72 1.17 17.52
C VAL A 15 -1.23 0.89 16.10
N LEU A 16 -1.38 -0.35 15.62
CA LEU A 16 -1.01 -0.73 14.27
C LEU A 16 -1.83 0.02 13.22
N TYR A 17 -3.15 0.13 13.41
CA TYR A 17 -4.02 0.85 12.50
C TYR A 17 -3.62 2.32 12.38
N ASP A 18 -3.45 3.00 13.52
CA ASP A 18 -3.08 4.42 13.55
C ASP A 18 -1.71 4.64 12.91
N TYR A 19 -0.75 3.76 13.21
CA TYR A 19 0.59 3.86 12.66
C TYR A 19 0.64 3.59 11.16
N LEU A 20 -0.12 2.61 10.65
CA LEU A 20 -0.17 2.32 9.22
C LEU A 20 -0.77 3.49 8.43
N SER A 21 -1.83 4.11 8.94
CA SER A 21 -2.41 5.32 8.34
C SER A 21 -1.38 6.45 8.28
N LYS A 22 -0.71 6.72 9.41
CA LYS A 22 0.35 7.74 9.50
C LYS A 22 1.52 7.44 8.56
N ARG A 23 1.92 6.17 8.43
CA ARG A 23 3.01 5.76 7.54
C ARG A 23 2.68 6.05 6.08
N VAL A 24 1.42 5.83 5.67
CA VAL A 24 0.99 6.18 4.30
C VAL A 24 1.10 7.68 4.08
N ASP A 25 0.66 8.51 5.03
CA ASP A 25 0.83 9.96 4.93
C ASP A 25 2.30 10.36 4.77
N GLN A 26 3.18 9.79 5.59
CA GLN A 26 4.63 10.01 5.50
C GLN A 26 5.21 9.55 4.16
N MET A 27 4.72 8.43 3.60
CA MET A 27 5.14 7.96 2.28
C MET A 27 4.71 8.94 1.19
N MET A 28 3.49 9.48 1.26
CA MET A 28 3.03 10.51 0.33
C MET A 28 3.88 11.78 0.44
N GLU A 29 4.14 12.26 1.64
CA GLU A 29 5.01 13.42 1.92
C GLU A 29 6.45 13.21 1.43
N SER A 30 6.93 11.97 1.43
CA SER A 30 8.31 11.61 1.02
C SER A 30 8.48 11.38 -0.48
N GLY A 31 7.42 11.51 -1.29
CA GLY A 31 7.51 11.42 -2.75
C GLY A 31 6.92 10.16 -3.38
N MET A 32 6.09 9.38 -2.66
CA MET A 32 5.46 8.17 -3.22
C MET A 32 4.60 8.50 -4.45
N PHE A 33 3.92 9.64 -4.47
CA PHE A 33 3.09 10.04 -5.62
C PHE A 33 3.95 10.23 -6.88
N GLU A 34 5.07 10.94 -6.76
CA GLU A 34 5.99 11.24 -7.85
C GLU A 34 6.67 9.97 -8.37
N GLU A 35 7.03 9.04 -7.48
CA GLU A 35 7.55 7.72 -7.84
C GLU A 35 6.52 6.93 -8.66
N LEU A 36 5.27 6.87 -8.21
CA LEU A 36 4.19 6.17 -8.90
C LEU A 36 3.84 6.82 -10.23
N ALA A 37 3.84 8.15 -10.29
CA ALA A 37 3.63 8.93 -11.51
C ALA A 37 4.73 8.64 -12.55
N SER A 38 5.98 8.50 -12.09
CA SER A 38 7.13 8.13 -12.94
C SER A 38 7.09 6.66 -13.38
N PHE A 39 6.55 5.78 -12.54
CA PHE A 39 6.39 4.36 -12.82
C PHE A 39 5.20 4.06 -13.75
N TYR A 40 4.19 4.94 -13.77
CA TYR A 40 2.97 4.75 -14.55
C TYR A 40 3.25 4.59 -16.04
N ASN A 41 2.68 3.54 -16.64
CA ASN A 41 2.75 3.29 -18.07
C ASN A 41 1.35 2.98 -18.61
N PRO A 42 0.74 3.86 -19.43
CA PRO A 42 -0.62 3.66 -19.95
C PRO A 42 -0.71 2.49 -20.94
N ARG A 43 0.43 1.95 -21.41
CA ARG A 43 0.47 0.75 -22.27
C ARG A 43 0.43 -0.56 -21.48
N ASN A 44 0.52 -0.50 -20.14
CA ASN A 44 0.38 -1.69 -19.31
C ASN A 44 -1.04 -2.24 -19.44
N SER A 45 -1.13 -3.53 -19.72
CA SER A 45 -2.42 -4.22 -19.82
C SER A 45 -2.98 -4.52 -18.42
N ARG A 46 -4.29 -4.75 -18.33
CA ARG A 46 -4.92 -5.27 -17.09
C ARG A 46 -4.30 -6.58 -16.59
N SER A 47 -3.61 -7.33 -17.45
CA SER A 47 -2.89 -8.55 -17.06
C SER A 47 -1.57 -8.24 -16.33
N THR A 48 -0.81 -7.24 -16.80
CA THR A 48 0.47 -6.84 -16.17
C THR A 48 0.27 -6.19 -14.81
N ILE A 49 -0.86 -5.50 -14.60
CA ILE A 49 -1.22 -4.90 -13.30
C ILE A 49 -1.37 -5.97 -12.19
N ARG A 50 -1.55 -7.25 -12.55
CA ARG A 50 -1.79 -8.34 -11.60
C ARG A 50 -0.56 -9.18 -11.27
N THR A 51 0.64 -8.82 -11.73
CA THR A 51 1.86 -9.64 -11.53
C THR A 51 3.03 -8.82 -10.98
N GLY A 52 3.91 -9.48 -10.24
CA GLY A 52 5.14 -8.89 -9.71
C GLY A 52 4.92 -7.61 -8.90
N ILE A 53 5.75 -6.60 -9.17
CA ILE A 53 5.75 -5.30 -8.48
C ILE A 53 4.44 -4.51 -8.67
N HIS A 54 3.69 -4.76 -9.75
CA HIS A 54 2.42 -4.07 -9.99
C HIS A 54 1.31 -4.45 -8.99
N ARG A 55 1.53 -5.48 -8.17
CA ARG A 55 0.64 -5.85 -7.07
C ARG A 55 0.87 -5.05 -5.79
N ALA A 56 1.92 -4.23 -5.72
CA ALA A 56 2.22 -3.44 -4.54
C ALA A 56 1.08 -2.46 -4.27
N ILE A 57 0.64 -2.37 -3.01
CA ILE A 57 -0.36 -1.40 -2.58
C ILE A 57 0.18 0.01 -2.86
N GLY A 58 -0.62 0.85 -3.48
CA GLY A 58 -0.22 2.12 -4.06
C GLY A 58 -0.30 2.12 -5.58
N VAL A 59 0.19 1.06 -6.22
CA VAL A 59 0.23 0.95 -7.68
C VAL A 59 -1.16 0.84 -8.29
N PRO A 60 -2.02 -0.13 -7.93
CA PRO A 60 -3.34 -0.25 -8.56
C PRO A 60 -4.29 0.89 -8.18
N GLU A 61 -4.13 1.51 -7.01
CA GLU A 61 -4.90 2.67 -6.58
C GLU A 61 -4.55 3.89 -7.46
N PHE A 62 -3.26 4.20 -7.62
CA PHE A 62 -2.83 5.31 -8.46
C PHE A 62 -2.88 5.01 -9.97
N ASP A 63 -2.80 3.75 -10.41
CA ASP A 63 -3.04 3.39 -11.82
C ASP A 63 -4.45 3.80 -12.28
N ARG A 64 -5.47 3.67 -11.40
CA ARG A 64 -6.83 4.14 -11.68
C ARG A 64 -6.89 5.66 -11.72
N TYR A 65 -6.28 6.32 -10.73
CA TYR A 65 -6.20 7.79 -10.69
C TYR A 65 -5.53 8.34 -11.96
N PHE A 66 -4.38 7.82 -12.35
CA PHE A 66 -3.64 8.24 -13.54
C PHE A 66 -4.34 7.90 -14.85
N GLY A 67 -5.22 6.90 -14.85
CA GLY A 67 -6.10 6.63 -16.00
C GLY A 67 -7.07 7.78 -16.30
N VAL A 68 -7.46 8.56 -15.28
CA VAL A 68 -8.35 9.74 -15.42
C VAL A 68 -7.53 11.03 -15.46
N TYR A 69 -6.50 11.13 -14.63
CA TYR A 69 -5.62 12.29 -14.47
C TYR A 69 -4.16 11.89 -14.72
N PRO A 70 -3.73 11.75 -16.00
CA PRO A 70 -2.39 11.29 -16.33
C PRO A 70 -1.30 12.20 -15.74
N PRO A 71 -0.12 11.64 -15.40
CA PRO A 71 1.03 12.43 -14.98
C PRO A 71 1.38 13.51 -16.01
N GLU A 72 1.49 14.76 -15.56
CA GLU A 72 1.83 15.87 -16.43
C GLU A 72 3.33 15.87 -16.75
N LYS A 73 3.68 15.95 -18.03
CA LYS A 73 5.08 15.94 -18.49
C LYS A 73 5.76 17.32 -18.46
N ARG A 74 5.01 18.39 -18.14
CA ARG A 74 5.50 19.78 -18.17
C ARG A 74 4.94 20.54 -16.97
N HIS A 75 5.80 21.31 -16.32
CA HIS A 75 5.50 22.20 -15.18
C HIS A 75 4.56 23.37 -15.56
N ASN A 76 3.40 23.10 -16.14
CA ASN A 76 2.31 24.07 -16.06
C ASN A 76 1.61 23.80 -14.74
N VAL A 77 1.99 24.56 -13.71
CA VAL A 77 1.36 24.51 -12.39
C VAL A 77 -0.06 25.08 -12.51
N PHE A 78 -0.96 24.32 -13.12
CA PHE A 78 -2.38 24.54 -12.95
C PHE A 78 -2.76 23.94 -11.60
N GLU A 79 -3.38 24.76 -10.76
CA GLU A 79 -3.95 24.26 -9.52
C GLU A 79 -4.92 23.12 -9.84
N TRP A 80 -4.79 21.99 -9.16
CA TRP A 80 -5.71 20.87 -9.36
C TRP A 80 -7.13 21.32 -9.07
N ASP A 81 -8.04 21.04 -10.00
CA ASP A 81 -9.46 21.23 -9.74
C ASP A 81 -9.93 20.36 -8.57
N GLN A 82 -11.10 20.69 -8.04
CA GLN A 82 -11.66 19.99 -6.88
C GLN A 82 -11.89 18.50 -7.16
N ALA A 83 -12.20 18.11 -8.39
CA ALA A 83 -12.45 16.71 -8.75
C ALA A 83 -11.15 15.89 -8.75
N ARG A 84 -10.05 16.48 -9.23
CA ARG A 84 -8.72 15.86 -9.19
C ARG A 84 -8.18 15.74 -7.76
N LYS A 85 -8.38 16.77 -6.92
CA LYS A 85 -8.02 16.72 -5.49
C LYS A 85 -8.80 15.61 -4.78
N ALA A 86 -10.12 15.53 -4.99
CA ALA A 86 -10.96 14.49 -4.40
C ALA A 86 -10.55 13.07 -4.84
N ALA A 87 -10.28 12.87 -6.13
CA ALA A 87 -9.84 11.56 -6.64
C ALA A 87 -8.46 11.14 -6.10
N TYR A 88 -7.57 12.11 -5.85
CA TYR A 88 -6.29 11.86 -5.20
C TYR A 88 -6.50 11.42 -3.74
N GLU A 89 -7.32 12.15 -2.99
CA GLU A 89 -7.64 11.81 -1.59
C GLU A 89 -8.31 10.44 -1.48
N GLU A 90 -9.20 10.09 -2.41
CA GLU A 90 -9.82 8.77 -2.51
C GLU A 90 -8.78 7.67 -2.74
N ALA A 91 -7.83 7.87 -3.67
CA ALA A 91 -6.76 6.90 -3.90
C ALA A 91 -5.88 6.72 -2.66
N VAL A 92 -5.52 7.78 -1.95
CA VAL A 92 -4.76 7.71 -0.70
C VAL A 92 -5.56 6.98 0.39
N HIS A 93 -6.85 7.23 0.49
CA HIS A 93 -7.73 6.52 1.41
C HIS A 93 -7.78 5.02 1.11
N GLU A 94 -7.94 4.63 -0.17
CA GLU A 94 -7.88 3.22 -0.59
C GLU A 94 -6.56 2.54 -0.21
N ILE A 95 -5.42 3.24 -0.34
CA ILE A 95 -4.10 2.73 0.06
C ILE A 95 -4.06 2.43 1.56
N LYS A 96 -4.59 3.34 2.39
CA LYS A 96 -4.67 3.14 3.85
C LYS A 96 -5.53 1.92 4.18
N ASP A 97 -6.71 1.82 3.58
CA ASP A 97 -7.65 0.72 3.79
C ASP A 97 -7.07 -0.63 3.33
N ASN A 98 -6.43 -0.66 2.16
CA ASN A 98 -5.81 -1.87 1.63
C ASN A 98 -4.61 -2.30 2.47
N THR A 99 -3.82 -1.34 2.96
CA THR A 99 -2.70 -1.61 3.87
C THR A 99 -3.22 -2.21 5.18
N TRP A 100 -4.28 -1.64 5.75
CA TRP A 100 -4.90 -2.17 6.96
C TRP A 100 -5.48 -3.58 6.76
N ARG A 101 -6.20 -3.79 5.65
CA ARG A 101 -6.76 -5.10 5.30
C ARG A 101 -5.66 -6.15 5.11
N LEU A 102 -4.52 -5.79 4.54
CA LEU A 102 -3.37 -6.68 4.42
C LEU A 102 -2.80 -7.03 5.80
N ALA A 103 -2.64 -6.04 6.69
CA ALA A 103 -2.14 -6.26 8.04
C ALA A 103 -3.03 -7.24 8.82
N LYS A 104 -4.36 -7.08 8.78
CA LYS A 104 -5.31 -8.06 9.38
C LYS A 104 -5.08 -9.48 8.87
N LYS A 105 -4.97 -9.65 7.55
CA LYS A 105 -4.74 -10.96 6.92
C LYS A 105 -3.39 -11.56 7.32
N GLN A 106 -2.37 -10.72 7.54
CA GLN A 106 -1.07 -11.19 8.01
C GLN A 106 -1.16 -11.70 9.45
N ILE A 107 -1.85 -10.97 10.33
CA ILE A 107 -2.10 -11.41 11.71
C ILE A 107 -2.87 -12.75 11.71
N GLU A 108 -3.96 -12.85 10.94
CA GLU A 108 -4.73 -14.10 10.80
C GLU A 108 -3.85 -15.27 10.35
N ARG A 109 -2.98 -15.04 9.35
CA ARG A 109 -2.04 -16.07 8.87
C ARG A 109 -1.03 -16.49 9.93
N ILE A 110 -0.48 -15.55 10.69
CA ILE A 110 0.45 -15.86 11.78
C ILE A 110 -0.26 -16.70 12.84
N MET A 111 -1.49 -16.34 13.22
CA MET A 111 -2.29 -17.12 14.16
C MET A 111 -2.57 -18.54 13.63
N MET A 112 -2.87 -18.70 12.34
CA MET A 112 -3.04 -20.02 11.72
C MET A 112 -1.76 -20.86 11.77
N LEU A 113 -0.58 -20.24 11.56
CA LEU A 113 0.70 -20.95 11.67
C LEU A 113 0.95 -21.44 13.10
N ARG A 114 0.67 -20.60 14.11
CA ARG A 114 0.77 -20.98 15.53
C ARG A 114 -0.14 -22.15 15.86
N SER A 115 -1.40 -22.09 15.43
CA SER A 115 -2.36 -23.20 15.60
C SER A 115 -1.96 -24.47 14.86
N SER A 116 -1.11 -24.37 13.83
CA SER A 116 -0.58 -25.50 13.07
C SER A 116 0.72 -26.07 13.65
N GLY A 117 1.08 -25.69 14.88
CA GLY A 117 2.23 -26.24 15.61
C GLY A 117 3.56 -25.54 15.37
N TRP A 118 3.57 -24.35 14.75
CA TRP A 118 4.79 -23.54 14.63
C TRP A 118 5.10 -22.86 15.96
N GLU A 119 6.30 -23.08 16.48
CA GLU A 119 6.81 -22.36 17.65
C GLU A 119 7.22 -20.94 17.24
N ILE A 120 6.39 -19.96 17.59
CA ILE A 120 6.60 -18.55 17.27
C ILE A 120 6.63 -17.76 18.58
N HIS A 121 7.76 -17.12 18.86
CA HIS A 121 7.99 -16.32 20.05
C HIS A 121 7.55 -14.88 19.80
N ARG A 122 6.57 -14.43 20.58
CA ARG A 122 6.01 -13.07 20.47
C ARG A 122 6.92 -12.05 21.16
N LEU A 123 7.17 -10.95 20.47
CA LEU A 123 7.78 -9.73 20.97
C LEU A 123 6.71 -8.64 20.90
N ASP A 124 6.46 -7.94 22.01
CA ASP A 124 5.46 -6.85 22.12
C ASP A 124 6.21 -5.52 22.23
#